data_AF-E4TS38-F1
#
_entry.id   AF-E4TS38-F1
#
_cell.length_a   1.000
_cell.length_b   1.000
_cell.length_c   1.000
_cell.angle_alpha   90.00
_cell.angle_beta   90.00
_cell.angle_gamma   90.00
#
_symmetry.space_group_name_H-M   'P 1'
#
loop_
_entity.id
_entity.type
_entity.pdbx_description
1 polymer ?
#
loop_
_entity_poly.entity_id
_entity_poly.type
_entity_poly.pdbx_seq_one_letter_code
_entity_poly.pdbx_strand_id
1 'polypeptide(L)'
;MSKIDQLFKEYTQERFIKLNKEQFVYIVNLFPALRVVMSDGIVDQEEWVTVKRLAKILGDEFASDDLGEEKEENLMLIYRAEFRHLVRNLDKWQDKFLAALKDYFNENEPAREFVVETMYLFASASDGVSEEENEDIEFLTKELGLEDIEL
;
A
#
# COMPACT_ATOMS: atom_id res chain seq x y z
N MET A 1 -3.40 -18.53 -12.69
CA MET A 1 -3.41 -17.06 -12.67
C MET A 1 -3.61 -16.68 -11.23
N SER A 2 -2.64 -16.00 -10.61
CA SER A 2 -2.71 -15.68 -9.18
C SER A 2 -3.77 -14.63 -8.91
N LYS A 3 -4.15 -14.43 -7.64
CA LYS A 3 -5.10 -13.36 -7.30
C LYS A 3 -4.51 -11.98 -7.58
N ILE A 4 -3.18 -11.81 -7.46
CA ILE A 4 -2.50 -10.58 -7.87
C ILE A 4 -2.62 -10.33 -9.37
N ASP A 5 -2.52 -11.37 -10.22
CA ASP A 5 -2.68 -11.20 -11.68
C ASP A 5 -4.10 -10.71 -12.02
N GLN A 6 -5.09 -11.29 -11.35
CA GLN A 6 -6.49 -10.91 -11.53
C GLN A 6 -6.72 -9.48 -11.06
N LEU A 7 -6.24 -9.14 -9.86
CA LEU A 7 -6.37 -7.80 -9.30
C LEU A 7 -5.69 -6.75 -10.18
N PHE A 8 -4.47 -7.02 -10.66
CA PHE A 8 -3.75 -6.13 -11.58
C PHE A 8 -4.57 -5.86 -12.83
N LYS A 9 -5.11 -6.92 -13.46
CA LYS A 9 -5.93 -6.79 -14.67
C LYS A 9 -7.20 -5.97 -14.41
N GLU A 10 -7.95 -6.29 -13.35
CA GLU A 10 -9.19 -5.59 -13.02
C GLU A 10 -8.93 -4.12 -12.69
N TYR A 11 -7.93 -3.86 -11.85
CA TYR A 11 -7.59 -2.51 -11.40
C TYR A 11 -7.09 -1.64 -12.55
N THR A 12 -6.17 -2.14 -13.38
CA THR A 12 -5.63 -1.37 -14.53
C THR A 12 -6.67 -1.14 -15.63
N GLN A 13 -7.61 -2.07 -15.84
CA GLN A 13 -8.71 -1.89 -16.79
C GLN A 13 -9.68 -0.79 -16.35
N GLU A 14 -9.93 -0.67 -15.05
CA GLU A 14 -10.81 0.37 -14.54
C GLU A 14 -10.13 1.73 -14.44
N ARG A 15 -8.88 1.73 -13.98
CA ARG A 15 -8.13 2.96 -13.65
C ARG A 15 -7.37 3.55 -14.83
N PHE A 16 -7.16 2.77 -15.90
CA PHE A 16 -6.35 3.16 -17.06
C PHE A 16 -4.94 3.65 -16.68
N ILE A 17 -4.35 3.04 -15.65
CA ILE A 17 -3.02 3.42 -15.15
C ILE A 17 -1.91 2.79 -15.98
N LYS A 18 -0.80 3.51 -16.13
CA LYS A 18 0.39 3.06 -16.86
C LYS A 18 1.44 2.49 -15.89
N LEU A 19 1.05 1.46 -15.13
CA LEU A 19 1.98 0.71 -14.29
C LEU A 19 2.20 -0.68 -14.87
N ASN A 20 3.42 -1.19 -14.75
CA ASN A 20 3.68 -2.60 -14.96
C ASN A 20 3.23 -3.41 -13.72
N LYS A 21 3.28 -4.74 -13.82
CA LYS A 21 2.82 -5.62 -12.73
C LYS A 21 3.66 -5.45 -11.46
N GLU A 22 4.97 -5.32 -11.59
CA GLU A 22 5.89 -5.18 -10.46
C GLU A 22 5.57 -3.90 -9.67
N GLN A 23 5.44 -2.77 -10.35
CA GLN A 23 5.02 -1.50 -9.76
C GLN A 23 3.65 -1.59 -9.08
N PHE A 24 2.71 -2.33 -9.69
CA PHE A 24 1.40 -2.54 -9.09
C PHE A 24 1.47 -3.37 -7.79
N VAL A 25 2.32 -4.39 -7.73
CA VAL A 25 2.51 -5.24 -6.54
C VAL A 25 2.89 -4.38 -5.32
N TYR A 26 3.68 -3.31 -5.52
CA TYR A 26 4.00 -2.40 -4.42
C TYR A 26 2.80 -1.60 -3.91
N ILE A 27 1.87 -1.22 -4.77
CA ILE A 27 0.60 -0.62 -4.33
C ILE A 27 -0.15 -1.63 -3.44
N VAL A 28 -0.16 -2.90 -3.83
CA VAL A 28 -0.83 -3.96 -3.07
C VAL A 28 -0.15 -4.16 -1.71
N ASN A 29 1.19 -4.21 -1.66
CA ASN A 29 1.94 -4.35 -0.40
C ASN A 29 1.80 -3.14 0.53
N LEU A 30 1.66 -1.93 0.01
CA LEU A 30 1.48 -0.71 0.82
C LEU A 30 0.02 -0.42 1.17
N PHE A 31 -0.94 -1.17 0.62
CA PHE A 31 -2.35 -0.97 0.89
C PHE A 31 -2.71 -1.13 2.38
N PRO A 32 -2.19 -2.12 3.13
CA PRO A 32 -2.45 -2.22 4.58
C PRO A 32 -1.97 -0.98 5.33
N ALA A 33 -0.76 -0.49 5.08
CA ALA A 33 -0.24 0.73 5.72
C ALA A 33 -1.08 1.97 5.35
N LEU A 34 -1.53 2.07 4.09
CA LEU A 34 -2.44 3.12 3.66
C LEU A 34 -3.78 3.04 4.39
N ARG A 35 -4.29 1.85 4.70
CA ARG A 35 -5.56 1.71 5.42
C ARG A 35 -5.41 2.14 6.88
N VAL A 36 -4.33 1.70 7.54
CA VAL A 36 -4.04 2.02 8.94
C VAL A 36 -4.03 3.53 9.15
N VAL A 37 -3.22 4.26 8.39
CA VAL A 37 -3.07 5.71 8.56
C VAL A 37 -4.35 6.49 8.27
N MET A 38 -5.33 5.86 7.63
CA MET A 38 -6.56 6.50 7.15
C MET A 38 -7.79 5.96 7.89
N SER A 39 -7.58 5.25 9.02
CA SER A 39 -8.64 4.60 9.80
C SER A 39 -9.55 5.61 10.50
N ASP A 40 -9.08 6.84 10.73
CA ASP A 40 -9.85 7.92 11.39
C ASP A 40 -10.93 8.55 10.49
N GLY A 41 -10.91 8.20 9.20
CA GLY A 41 -11.90 8.62 8.21
C GLY A 41 -11.81 10.09 7.78
N ILE A 42 -10.81 10.86 8.22
CA ILE A 42 -10.65 12.28 7.89
C ILE A 42 -9.33 12.52 7.16
N VAL A 43 -9.42 12.58 5.82
CA VAL A 43 -8.30 13.04 4.98
C VAL A 43 -7.97 14.50 5.11
N ASP A 44 -7.24 14.81 6.17
CA ASP A 44 -6.68 16.12 6.46
C ASP A 44 -5.28 16.33 5.84
N GLN A 45 -4.62 17.43 6.18
CA GLN A 45 -3.32 17.78 5.60
C GLN A 45 -2.17 16.88 6.07
N GLU A 46 -2.29 16.23 7.22
CA GLU A 46 -1.28 15.36 7.80
C GLU A 46 -1.27 13.98 7.11
N GLU A 47 -2.44 13.43 6.79
CA GLU A 47 -2.53 12.22 5.96
C GLU A 47 -1.91 12.41 4.56
N TRP A 48 -1.98 13.64 4.01
CA TRP A 48 -1.28 13.99 2.77
C TRP A 48 0.25 13.95 2.87
N VAL A 49 0.81 14.13 4.07
CA VAL A 49 2.24 13.97 4.31
C VAL A 49 2.62 12.49 4.20
N THR A 50 1.83 11.60 4.78
CA THR A 50 2.06 10.16 4.71
C THR A 50 1.93 9.62 3.29
N VAL A 51 0.88 10.01 2.55
CA VAL A 51 0.72 9.65 1.13
C VAL A 51 1.90 10.14 0.28
N LYS A 52 2.45 11.34 0.58
CA LYS A 52 3.66 11.83 -0.10
C LYS A 52 4.90 11.03 0.26
N ARG A 53 5.07 10.64 1.53
CA ARG A 53 6.19 9.80 1.98
C ARG A 53 6.14 8.42 1.31
N LEU A 54 4.98 7.77 1.30
CA LEU A 54 4.74 6.50 0.59
C LEU A 54 5.09 6.63 -0.90
N ALA A 55 4.56 7.65 -1.58
CA ALA A 55 4.81 7.86 -3.01
C ALA A 55 6.28 8.18 -3.31
N LYS A 56 7.00 8.85 -2.39
CA LYS A 56 8.42 9.12 -2.52
C LYS A 56 9.26 7.85 -2.36
N ILE A 57 9.00 7.03 -1.34
CA ILE A 57 9.71 5.76 -1.15
C ILE A 57 9.61 4.89 -2.40
N LEU A 58 8.41 4.81 -3.00
CA LEU A 58 8.22 4.07 -4.25
C LEU A 58 8.88 4.73 -5.47
N GLY A 59 8.93 6.06 -5.51
CA GLY A 59 9.70 6.79 -6.51
C GLY A 59 11.18 6.40 -6.43
N ASP A 60 11.77 6.47 -5.23
CA ASP A 60 13.17 6.17 -4.96
C ASP A 60 13.50 4.67 -5.24
N GLU A 61 12.60 3.74 -4.91
CA GLU A 61 12.79 2.29 -5.13
C GLU A 61 12.72 1.88 -6.60
N PHE A 62 11.85 2.52 -7.37
CA PHE A 62 11.67 2.19 -8.79
C PHE A 62 12.41 3.08 -9.76
N ALA A 63 12.87 4.25 -9.34
CA ALA A 63 13.80 5.06 -10.10
C ALA A 63 15.20 4.46 -9.96
N SER A 64 15.48 3.40 -10.72
CA SER A 64 16.87 3.01 -10.94
C SER A 64 17.65 4.19 -11.53
N ASP A 65 18.97 4.23 -11.31
CA ASP A 65 19.89 5.27 -11.80
C ASP A 65 19.75 5.57 -13.31
N ASP A 66 19.14 4.67 -14.09
CA ASP A 66 18.91 4.77 -15.53
C ASP A 66 17.59 5.45 -15.94
N LEU A 67 16.66 5.70 -15.01
CA LEU A 67 15.32 6.20 -15.33
C LEU A 67 15.21 7.74 -15.39
N GLY A 68 16.13 8.45 -14.72
CA GLY A 68 16.19 9.92 -14.72
C GLY A 68 15.08 10.58 -13.90
N GLU A 69 15.36 11.79 -13.38
CA GLU A 69 14.48 12.54 -12.45
C GLU A 69 13.03 12.72 -12.97
N GLU A 70 12.85 12.91 -14.29
CA GLU A 70 11.52 13.09 -14.89
C GLU A 70 10.64 11.83 -14.79
N LYS A 71 11.22 10.63 -14.79
CA LYS A 71 10.44 9.39 -14.62
C LYS A 71 10.10 9.12 -13.16
N GLU A 72 10.99 9.46 -12.24
CA GLU A 72 10.74 9.38 -10.80
C GLU A 72 9.56 10.27 -10.40
N GLU A 73 9.57 11.54 -10.82
CA GLU A 73 8.48 12.47 -10.52
C GLU A 73 7.14 11.99 -11.09
N ASN A 74 7.15 11.45 -12.31
CA ASN A 74 5.96 10.88 -12.93
C ASN A 74 5.44 9.65 -12.18
N LEU A 75 6.30 8.74 -11.71
CA LEU A 75 5.90 7.56 -10.93
C LEU A 75 5.34 7.96 -9.56
N MET A 76 6.00 8.89 -8.87
CA MET A 76 5.51 9.44 -7.61
C MET A 76 4.11 10.05 -7.78
N LEU A 77 3.87 10.82 -8.86
CA LEU A 77 2.55 11.40 -9.16
C LEU A 77 1.49 10.31 -9.43
N ILE A 78 1.85 9.23 -10.11
CA ILE A 78 0.97 8.08 -10.33
C ILE A 78 0.62 7.43 -8.99
N TYR A 79 1.60 7.07 -8.16
CA TYR A 79 1.35 6.44 -6.86
C TYR A 79 0.50 7.32 -5.95
N ARG A 80 0.77 8.62 -5.91
CA ARG A 80 -0.04 9.57 -5.15
C ARG A 80 -1.49 9.62 -5.63
N ALA A 81 -1.72 9.54 -6.94
CA ALA A 81 -3.06 9.51 -7.50
C ALA A 81 -3.80 8.20 -7.16
N GLU A 82 -3.07 7.08 -7.14
CA GLU A 82 -3.65 5.77 -6.82
C GLU A 82 -3.93 5.61 -5.33
N PHE A 83 -3.06 6.05 -4.44
CA PHE A 83 -3.35 6.07 -3.01
C PHE A 83 -4.57 6.93 -2.69
N ARG A 84 -4.68 8.12 -3.30
CA ARG A 84 -5.90 8.95 -3.19
C ARG A 84 -7.15 8.21 -3.66
N HIS A 85 -7.05 7.45 -4.74
CA HIS A 85 -8.18 6.71 -5.28
C HIS A 85 -8.59 5.57 -4.33
N LEU A 86 -7.63 4.77 -3.87
CA LEU A 86 -7.87 3.63 -3.00
C LEU A 86 -8.56 4.05 -1.71
N VAL A 87 -8.08 5.11 -1.07
CA VAL A 87 -8.70 5.69 0.14
C VAL A 87 -10.17 6.04 -0.09
N ARG A 88 -10.47 6.70 -1.21
CA ARG A 88 -11.85 7.12 -1.53
C ARG A 88 -12.75 5.96 -1.95
N ASN A 89 -12.19 4.78 -2.18
CA ASN A 89 -12.89 3.62 -2.72
C ASN A 89 -12.53 2.35 -1.94
N LEU A 90 -12.25 2.48 -0.63
CA LEU A 90 -11.82 1.37 0.24
C LEU A 90 -12.81 0.21 0.18
N ASP A 91 -14.10 0.49 0.37
CA ASP A 91 -15.19 -0.52 0.33
C ASP A 91 -15.19 -1.37 -0.95
N LYS A 92 -14.72 -0.80 -2.07
CA LYS A 92 -14.69 -1.49 -3.36
C LYS A 92 -13.47 -2.40 -3.51
N TRP A 93 -12.34 -1.97 -2.97
CA TRP A 93 -11.04 -2.57 -3.29
C TRP A 93 -10.46 -3.41 -2.16
N GLN A 94 -10.79 -3.11 -0.90
CA GLN A 94 -10.20 -3.71 0.28
C GLN A 94 -10.18 -5.25 0.23
N ASP A 95 -11.33 -5.88 0.07
CA ASP A 95 -11.42 -7.35 0.06
C ASP A 95 -10.56 -7.98 -1.04
N LYS A 96 -10.50 -7.33 -2.21
CA LYS A 96 -9.72 -7.83 -3.34
C LYS A 96 -8.22 -7.67 -3.09
N PHE A 97 -7.81 -6.55 -2.51
CA PHE A 97 -6.42 -6.27 -2.17
C PHE A 97 -5.92 -7.21 -1.08
N LEU A 98 -6.66 -7.36 0.02
CA LEU A 98 -6.29 -8.27 1.12
C LEU A 98 -6.26 -9.73 0.65
N ALA A 99 -7.25 -10.15 -0.15
CA ALA A 99 -7.25 -11.50 -0.70
C ALA A 99 -6.08 -11.76 -1.66
N ALA A 100 -5.68 -10.76 -2.46
CA ALA A 100 -4.53 -10.87 -3.35
C ALA A 100 -3.22 -10.90 -2.58
N LEU A 101 -3.10 -10.09 -1.52
CA LEU A 101 -1.92 -10.03 -0.67
C LEU A 101 -1.70 -11.35 0.08
N LYS A 102 -2.78 -11.92 0.65
CA LYS A 102 -2.74 -13.23 1.33
C LYS A 102 -2.32 -14.37 0.40
N ASP A 103 -2.77 -14.34 -0.86
CA ASP A 103 -2.35 -15.30 -1.89
C ASP A 103 -0.87 -15.10 -2.24
N TYR A 104 -0.44 -13.85 -2.38
CA TYR A 104 0.93 -13.47 -2.74
C TYR A 104 1.97 -13.90 -1.69
N PHE A 105 1.62 -13.86 -0.40
CA PHE A 105 2.50 -14.30 0.69
C PHE A 105 2.90 -15.77 0.63
N ASN A 106 2.06 -16.64 0.06
CA ASN A 106 2.39 -18.07 -0.09
C ASN A 106 3.61 -18.29 -1.00
N GLU A 107 3.89 -17.34 -1.88
CA GLU A 107 4.99 -17.41 -2.85
C GLU A 107 6.11 -16.40 -2.55
N ASN A 108 5.86 -15.44 -1.64
CA ASN A 108 6.75 -14.30 -1.38
C ASN A 108 6.79 -13.98 0.12
N GLU A 109 7.42 -14.85 0.90
CA GLU A 109 7.54 -14.73 2.35
C GLU A 109 8.13 -13.37 2.82
N PRO A 110 9.17 -12.79 2.21
CA PRO A 110 9.71 -11.48 2.62
C PRO A 110 8.70 -10.33 2.52
N ALA A 111 7.66 -10.47 1.69
CA ALA A 111 6.62 -9.45 1.58
C ALA A 111 5.76 -9.36 2.85
N ARG A 112 5.71 -10.43 3.66
CA ARG A 112 4.97 -10.44 4.93
C ARG A 112 5.61 -9.48 5.93
N GLU A 113 6.92 -9.60 6.11
CA GLU A 113 7.71 -8.70 6.98
C GLU A 113 7.60 -7.26 6.51
N PHE A 114 7.79 -7.01 5.21
CA PHE A 114 7.64 -5.68 4.63
C PHE A 114 6.27 -5.04 4.91
N VAL A 115 5.19 -5.81 4.80
CA VAL A 115 3.83 -5.31 5.07
C VAL A 115 3.66 -4.95 6.54
N VAL A 116 4.16 -5.78 7.46
CA VAL A 116 4.11 -5.48 8.90
C VAL A 116 4.96 -4.24 9.23
N GLU A 117 6.22 -4.22 8.81
CA GLU A 117 7.12 -3.08 9.03
C GLU A 117 6.53 -1.77 8.53
N THR A 118 5.95 -1.77 7.33
CA THR A 118 5.35 -0.56 6.76
C THR A 118 4.11 -0.11 7.52
N MET A 119 3.21 -1.02 7.94
CA MET A 119 2.06 -0.64 8.77
C MET A 119 2.50 0.13 10.03
N TYR A 120 3.48 -0.39 10.76
CA TYR A 120 3.96 0.24 11.98
C TYR A 120 4.80 1.49 11.72
N LEU A 121 5.64 1.50 10.67
CA LEU A 121 6.43 2.67 10.28
C LEU A 121 5.54 3.88 10.01
N PHE A 122 4.42 3.68 9.32
CA PHE A 122 3.53 4.78 8.97
C PHE A 122 2.60 5.18 10.12
N ALA A 123 2.08 4.22 10.89
CA ALA A 123 1.28 4.53 12.08
C ALA A 123 2.09 5.25 13.18
N SER A 124 3.39 4.97 13.28
CA SER A 124 4.28 5.65 14.23
C SER A 124 4.89 6.96 13.69
N ALA A 125 4.63 7.31 12.43
CA ALA A 125 5.17 8.52 11.80
C ALA A 125 4.41 9.79 12.22
N SER A 126 3.22 9.65 12.81
CA SER A 126 2.41 10.69 13.46
C SER A 126 2.85 10.89 14.92
N ASP A 127 2.07 11.58 15.75
CA ASP A 127 2.31 11.77 17.20
C ASP A 127 2.12 10.47 18.04
N GLY A 128 2.51 9.33 17.48
CA GLY A 128 2.31 7.97 18.01
C GLY A 128 1.10 7.26 17.41
N VAL A 129 1.03 5.93 17.60
CA VAL A 129 -0.07 5.10 17.09
C VAL A 129 -1.32 5.33 17.93
N SER A 130 -2.39 5.77 17.30
CA SER A 130 -3.71 5.95 17.91
C SER A 130 -4.38 4.61 18.25
N GLU A 131 -5.47 4.65 19.03
CA GLU A 131 -6.26 3.44 19.33
C GLU A 131 -6.88 2.85 18.06
N GLU A 132 -7.41 3.70 17.17
CA GLU A 132 -8.03 3.29 15.90
C GLU A 132 -7.01 2.65 14.94
N GLU A 133 -5.81 3.22 14.84
CA GLU A 133 -4.73 2.64 14.03
C GLU A 133 -4.28 1.28 14.59
N ASN A 134 -4.19 1.14 15.92
CA ASN A 134 -3.87 -0.14 16.54
C ASN A 134 -4.95 -1.20 16.28
N GLU A 135 -6.23 -0.84 16.39
CA GLU A 135 -7.34 -1.74 16.06
C GLU A 135 -7.28 -2.19 14.59
N ASP A 136 -6.93 -1.27 13.67
CA ASP A 136 -6.81 -1.59 12.24
C ASP A 136 -5.58 -2.47 11.95
N ILE A 137 -4.45 -2.22 12.61
CA ILE A 137 -3.25 -3.08 12.56
C ILE A 137 -3.58 -4.48 13.07
N GLU A 138 -4.24 -4.62 14.22
CA GLU A 138 -4.63 -5.92 14.77
C GLU A 138 -5.57 -6.68 13.82
N PHE A 139 -6.57 -5.97 13.26
CA PHE A 139 -7.46 -6.53 12.25
C PHE A 139 -6.68 -7.04 11.04
N LEU A 140 -5.81 -6.20 10.47
CA LEU A 140 -5.05 -6.51 9.27
C LEU A 140 -4.08 -7.67 9.49
N THR A 141 -3.39 -7.67 10.63
CA THR A 141 -2.46 -8.73 11.04
C THR A 141 -3.17 -10.08 11.05
N LYS A 142 -4.35 -10.15 11.66
CA LYS A 142 -5.17 -11.37 11.70
C LYS A 142 -5.74 -11.76 10.34
N GLU A 143 -6.28 -10.79 9.59
CA GLU A 143 -6.89 -11.07 8.28
C GLU A 143 -5.85 -11.62 7.28
N LEU A 144 -4.62 -11.11 7.37
CA LEU A 144 -3.51 -11.47 6.51
C LEU A 144 -2.71 -12.68 7.01
N GLY A 145 -2.90 -13.12 8.25
CA GLY A 145 -2.16 -14.24 8.85
C GLY A 145 -0.71 -13.86 9.14
N LEU A 146 -0.50 -12.74 9.84
CA LEU A 146 0.81 -12.14 10.13
C LEU A 146 1.16 -12.19 11.63
N GLU A 147 0.41 -12.96 12.45
CA GLU A 147 0.55 -12.99 13.90
C GLU A 147 1.88 -13.60 14.40
N ASP A 148 2.60 -14.29 13.53
CA ASP A 148 3.92 -14.92 13.77
C ASP A 148 5.10 -13.97 13.53
N ILE A 149 4.86 -12.74 13.06
CA ILE A 149 5.92 -11.76 12.75
C ILE A 149 6.21 -10.92 13.99
N GLU A 150 7.46 -11.00 14.46
CA GLU A 150 7.98 -10.18 15.56
C GLU A 150 8.70 -8.94 14.98
N LEU A 151 8.35 -7.75 15.46
CA LEU A 151 8.99 -6.46 15.14
C LEU A 151 10.01 -6.04 16.20
#